data_AF-A0A2M7AZI0-F1
#
_entry.id   AF-A0A2M7AZI0-F1
#
_cell.length_a   1.000
_cell.length_b   1.000
_cell.length_c   1.000
_cell.angle_alpha   90.00
_cell.angle_beta   90.00
_cell.angle_gamma   90.00
#
_symmetry.space_group_name_H-M   'P 1'
#
loop_
_entity.id
_entity.type
_entity.pdbx_description
1 polymer ?
#
loop_
_entity_poly.entity_id
_entity_poly.type
_entity_poly.pdbx_seq_one_letter_code
_entity_poly.pdbx_strand_id
1 'polypeptide(L)'
;MDKITQLKRQRRKIIKQMPPFERILRTTISKYYLTCGYKKCRCHKGEKHGPFIYLSLTEKGKTKMYFTPEEIVKQVKEGVVNYHKLWENIYRLCQINREILWLKKKWE
;
A
#
# COMPACT_ATOMS: atom_id res chain seq x y z
N MET A 1 34.77 -0.80 -10.81
CA MET A 1 34.22 -0.43 -9.48
C MET A 1 34.05 -1.71 -8.68
N ASP A 2 34.50 -1.72 -7.42
CA ASP A 2 34.27 -2.84 -6.50
C ASP A 2 32.77 -3.14 -6.35
N LYS A 3 32.40 -4.43 -6.35
CA LYS A 3 31.01 -4.89 -6.30
C LYS A 3 30.29 -4.42 -5.04
N ILE A 4 30.97 -4.40 -3.89
CA ILE A 4 30.40 -3.89 -2.64
C ILE A 4 30.07 -2.40 -2.77
N THR A 5 30.94 -1.63 -3.43
CA THR A 5 30.73 -0.21 -3.70
C THR A 5 29.50 0.04 -4.58
N GLN A 6 29.29 -0.77 -5.61
CA GLN A 6 28.08 -0.71 -6.46
C GLN A 6 26.81 -1.01 -5.64
N LEU A 7 26.82 -2.06 -4.83
CA LEU A 7 25.69 -2.43 -3.96
C LEU A 7 25.38 -1.33 -2.94
N LYS A 8 26.40 -0.70 -2.33
CA LYS A 8 26.23 0.45 -1.43
C LYS A 8 25.61 1.66 -2.15
N ARG A 9 25.93 1.88 -3.43
CA ARG A 9 25.32 2.96 -4.24
C ARG A 9 23.85 2.65 -4.53
N GLN A 10 23.52 1.42 -4.93
CA GLN A 10 22.15 0.99 -5.15
C GLN A 10 21.31 1.08 -3.88
N ARG A 11 21.84 0.64 -2.74
CA ARG A 11 21.21 0.78 -1.42
C ARG A 11 20.82 2.22 -1.12
N ARG A 12 21.75 3.17 -1.30
CA ARG A 12 21.50 4.61 -1.09
C ARG A 12 20.39 5.13 -2.02
N LYS A 13 20.34 4.65 -3.27
CA LYS A 13 19.29 5.02 -4.23
C LYS A 13 17.91 4.53 -3.77
N ILE A 14 17.81 3.28 -3.32
CA ILE A 14 16.54 2.70 -2.83
C ILE A 14 16.02 3.47 -1.61
N ILE A 15 16.90 3.77 -0.64
CA ILE A 15 16.54 4.54 0.56
C ILE A 15 15.99 5.92 0.16
N LYS A 16 16.63 6.61 -0.79
CA LYS A 16 16.17 7.91 -1.30
C LYS A 16 14.85 7.85 -2.06
N GLN A 17 14.46 6.68 -2.58
CA GLN A 17 13.23 6.47 -3.35
C GLN A 17 12.06 5.99 -2.48
N MET A 18 12.26 5.87 -1.16
CA MET A 18 11.17 5.50 -0.27
C MET A 18 10.10 6.61 -0.26
N PRO A 19 8.81 6.22 -0.25
CA PRO A 19 7.74 7.19 -0.10
C PRO A 19 7.79 7.87 1.29
N PRO A 20 7.29 9.10 1.42
CA PRO A 20 7.22 9.79 2.71
C PRO A 20 6.29 9.01 3.64
N PHE A 21 6.74 8.76 4.87
CA PHE A 21 6.07 7.85 5.81
C PHE A 21 4.70 8.35 6.26
N GLU A 22 4.48 9.67 6.28
CA GLU A 22 3.21 10.30 6.60
C GLU A 22 2.13 10.02 5.54
N ARG A 23 2.52 9.58 4.34
CA ARG A 23 1.62 9.28 3.21
C ARG A 23 1.53 7.79 2.91
N ILE A 24 1.66 6.93 3.91
CA ILE A 24 1.59 5.48 3.75
C ILE A 24 0.33 4.96 4.44
N LEU A 25 -0.50 4.23 3.70
CA LEU A 25 -1.73 3.64 4.23
C LEU A 25 -1.79 2.15 3.90
N ARG A 26 -1.78 1.32 4.95
CA ARG A 26 -2.00 -0.12 4.85
C ARG A 26 -3.51 -0.41 4.88
N THR A 27 -4.17 -0.29 3.74
CA THR A 27 -5.60 -0.58 3.61
C THR A 27 -5.93 -1.14 2.23
N THR A 28 -7.09 -1.78 2.10
CA THR A 28 -7.69 -2.18 0.83
C THR A 28 -8.86 -1.27 0.51
N ILE A 29 -8.98 -0.83 -0.74
CA ILE A 29 -10.08 0.04 -1.19
C ILE A 29 -11.09 -0.80 -1.97
N SER A 30 -12.33 -0.76 -1.53
CA SER A 30 -13.44 -1.51 -2.13
C SER A 30 -14.59 -0.57 -2.51
N LYS A 31 -15.28 -0.91 -3.60
CA LYS A 31 -16.48 -0.20 -4.05
C LYS A 31 -17.71 -0.99 -3.63
N TYR A 32 -18.69 -0.31 -3.05
CA TYR A 32 -19.95 -0.88 -2.65
C TYR A 32 -21.10 -0.24 -3.39
N TYR A 33 -22.09 -1.07 -3.72
CA TYR A 33 -23.37 -0.64 -4.27
C TYR A 33 -24.47 -1.16 -3.37
N LEU A 34 -25.29 -0.28 -2.81
CA LEU A 34 -26.22 -0.57 -1.73
C LEU A 34 -27.67 -0.33 -2.15
N THR A 35 -28.58 -1.08 -1.52
CA THR A 35 -30.02 -0.86 -1.63
C THR A 35 -30.50 -0.01 -0.46
N CYS A 36 -31.36 0.98 -0.72
CA CYS A 36 -31.95 1.80 0.33
C CYS A 36 -33.15 1.13 1.03
N GLY A 37 -33.59 1.67 2.17
CA GLY A 37 -34.76 1.16 2.91
C GLY A 37 -36.11 1.41 2.23
N TYR A 38 -36.19 2.30 1.23
CA TYR A 38 -37.43 2.57 0.52
C TYR A 38 -37.75 1.45 -0.48
N LYS A 39 -38.76 0.62 -0.14
CA LYS A 39 -39.12 -0.60 -0.89
C LYS A 39 -39.46 -0.36 -2.37
N LYS A 40 -39.94 0.82 -2.75
CA LYS A 40 -40.28 1.15 -4.15
C LYS A 40 -39.14 1.82 -4.92
N CYS A 41 -37.95 1.96 -4.32
CA CYS A 41 -36.81 2.55 -5.01
C CYS A 41 -36.32 1.67 -6.17
N ARG A 42 -35.81 2.30 -7.24
CA ARG A 42 -35.16 1.63 -8.38
C ARG A 42 -34.00 0.72 -7.98
N CYS A 43 -33.36 0.95 -6.83
CA CYS A 43 -32.30 0.08 -6.33
C CYS A 43 -32.74 -1.36 -6.08
N HIS A 44 -34.03 -1.58 -5.77
CA HIS A 44 -34.61 -2.92 -5.61
C HIS A 44 -34.87 -3.63 -6.94
N LYS A 45 -34.75 -2.92 -8.07
CA LYS A 45 -34.89 -3.44 -9.43
C LYS A 45 -33.54 -3.64 -10.15
N GLY A 46 -32.42 -3.45 -9.44
CA GLY A 46 -31.07 -3.66 -9.96
C GLY A 46 -30.20 -2.40 -10.02
N GLU A 47 -30.80 -1.20 -9.95
CA GLU A 47 -30.07 0.08 -10.00
C GLU A 47 -29.56 0.52 -8.61
N LYS A 48 -28.64 -0.26 -8.05
CA LYS A 48 -28.11 -0.03 -6.69
C LYS A 48 -27.42 1.35 -6.56
N HIS A 49 -27.53 1.95 -5.38
CA HIS A 49 -26.88 3.23 -5.07
C HIS A 49 -25.38 3.05 -4.90
N GLY A 50 -24.61 4.01 -5.40
CA GLY A 50 -23.15 4.02 -5.32
C GLY A 50 -22.53 4.54 -6.62
N PRO A 51 -21.21 4.34 -6.80
CA PRO A 51 -20.32 3.57 -5.93
C PRO A 51 -19.98 4.30 -4.62
N PHE A 52 -20.16 3.63 -3.48
CA PHE A 52 -19.59 4.07 -2.21
C PHE A 52 -18.20 3.49 -2.04
N ILE A 53 -17.24 4.32 -1.65
CA ILE A 53 -15.88 3.87 -1.39
C ILE A 53 -15.74 3.49 0.08
N TYR A 54 -15.20 2.31 0.33
CA TYR A 54 -14.83 1.86 1.66
C TYR A 54 -13.35 1.49 1.69
N LEU A 55 -12.69 1.82 2.79
CA LEU A 55 -11.37 1.33 3.13
C LEU A 55 -11.52 0.22 4.16
N SER A 56 -10.77 -0.87 4.00
CA SER A 56 -10.78 -1.99 4.93
C SER A 56 -9.37 -2.33 5.42
N LEU A 57 -9.25 -2.69 6.68
CA LEU A 57 -8.02 -3.16 7.28
C LEU A 57 -8.29 -4.22 8.35
N THR A 58 -7.37 -5.17 8.47
CA THR A 58 -7.42 -6.18 9.52
C THR A 58 -6.57 -5.74 10.70
N GLU A 59 -7.21 -5.50 11.83
CA GLU A 59 -6.58 -5.17 13.11
C GLU A 59 -6.87 -6.26 14.12
N LYS A 60 -5.83 -6.83 14.75
CA LYS A 60 -5.97 -7.89 15.78
C LYS A 60 -6.90 -9.05 15.35
N GLY A 61 -6.76 -9.49 14.09
CA GLY A 61 -7.54 -10.59 13.51
C GLY A 61 -8.97 -10.22 13.09
N LYS A 62 -9.41 -8.96 13.24
CA LYS A 62 -10.74 -8.51 12.84
C LYS A 62 -10.64 -7.50 11.70
N THR A 63 -11.43 -7.71 10.64
CA THR A 63 -11.53 -6.76 9.54
C THR A 63 -12.50 -5.65 9.90
N LYS A 64 -12.02 -4.40 9.85
CA LYS A 64 -12.84 -3.20 9.98
C LYS A 64 -12.99 -2.53 8.63
N MET A 65 -14.13 -1.89 8.43
CA MET A 65 -14.48 -1.19 7.22
C MET A 65 -14.92 0.23 7.55
N TYR A 66 -14.42 1.20 6.80
CA TYR A 66 -14.72 2.61 7.00
C TYR A 66 -15.19 3.21 5.69
N PHE A 67 -16.35 3.87 5.73
CA PHE A 67 -16.81 4.68 4.61
C PHE A 67 -15.77 5.79 4.34
N THR A 68 -15.44 6.00 3.06
CA THR A 68 -14.44 6.97 2.63
C THR A 68 -15.12 8.09 1.86
N PRO A 69 -15.17 9.31 2.42
CA PRO A 69 -15.67 10.49 1.72
C PRO A 69 -14.90 10.76 0.43
N GLU A 70 -15.59 11.21 -0.62
CA GLU A 70 -15.03 11.41 -1.96
C GLU A 70 -13.81 12.35 -1.96
N GLU A 71 -13.82 13.34 -1.08
CA GLU A 71 -12.79 14.38 -0.92
C GLU A 71 -11.41 13.78 -0.59
N ILE A 72 -11.38 12.66 0.13
CA ILE A 72 -10.14 12.01 0.57
C ILE A 72 -9.80 10.75 -0.23
N VAL A 73 -10.68 10.27 -1.11
CA VAL A 73 -10.46 9.03 -1.89
C VAL A 73 -9.14 9.07 -2.65
N LYS A 74 -8.77 10.23 -3.22
CA LYS A 74 -7.50 10.38 -3.93
C LYS A 74 -6.30 10.15 -3.00
N GLN A 75 -6.30 10.78 -1.83
CA GLN A 75 -5.22 10.64 -0.84
C GLN A 75 -5.11 9.20 -0.32
N VAL A 76 -6.25 8.54 -0.09
CA VAL A 76 -6.28 7.14 0.33
C VAL A 76 -5.65 6.23 -0.73
N LYS A 77 -6.02 6.41 -2.01
CA LYS A 77 -5.42 5.66 -3.14
C LYS A 77 -3.91 5.86 -3.23
N GLU A 78 -3.45 7.11 -3.15
CA GLU A 78 -2.02 7.42 -3.15
C GLU A 78 -1.30 6.77 -1.96
N GLY A 79 -1.92 6.77 -0.78
CA GLY A 79 -1.38 6.13 0.41
C GLY A 79 -1.21 4.62 0.28
N VAL A 80 -2.17 3.94 -0.35
CA VAL A 80 -2.09 2.50 -0.65
C VAL A 80 -0.99 2.21 -1.65
N VAL A 81 -0.86 3.02 -2.71
CA VAL A 81 0.24 2.90 -3.68
C VAL A 81 1.60 3.08 -3.00
N ASN A 82 1.73 4.06 -2.10
CA ASN A 82 2.94 4.28 -1.33
C ASN A 82 3.26 3.10 -0.41
N TYR A 83 2.26 2.48 0.23
CA TYR A 83 2.46 1.28 1.02
C TYR A 83 3.08 0.14 0.19
N HIS A 84 2.57 -0.11 -1.01
CA HIS A 84 3.13 -1.14 -1.89
C HIS A 84 4.57 -0.82 -2.33
N LYS A 85 4.83 0.44 -2.72
CA LYS A 85 6.19 0.89 -3.07
C LYS A 85 7.17 0.76 -1.91
N LEU A 86 6.73 1.06 -0.68
CA LEU A 86 7.56 0.89 0.51
C LEU A 86 7.98 -0.58 0.66
N TRP A 87 7.03 -1.52 0.58
CA TRP A 87 7.33 -2.95 0.73
C TRP A 87 8.25 -3.49 -0.35
N GLU A 88 8.06 -3.07 -1.60
CA GLU A 88 8.95 -3.41 -2.71
C GLU A 88 10.39 -2.91 -2.45
N ASN A 89 10.53 -1.66 -1.98
CA ASN A 89 11.82 -1.07 -1.65
C ASN A 89 12.50 -1.77 -0.47
N ILE A 90 11.74 -2.11 0.58
CA ILE A 90 12.25 -2.87 1.74
C ILE A 90 12.76 -4.23 1.28
N TYR A 91 12.00 -4.95 0.43
CA TYR A 91 12.41 -6.25 -0.07
C TYR A 91 13.75 -6.18 -0.83
N ARG A 92 13.90 -5.22 -1.75
CA ARG A 92 15.15 -4.97 -2.49
C ARG A 92 16.30 -4.59 -1.55
N LEU A 93 16.03 -3.76 -0.55
CA LEU A 93 17.00 -3.36 0.46
C LEU A 93 17.53 -4.57 1.23
N CYS A 94 16.64 -5.48 1.65
CA CYS A 94 17.01 -6.72 2.32
C CYS A 94 17.88 -7.61 1.43
N GLN A 95 17.58 -7.75 0.15
CA GLN A 95 18.41 -8.51 -0.81
C GLN A 95 19.83 -7.94 -0.89
N ILE A 96 19.97 -6.63 -1.09
CA ILE A 96 21.28 -5.97 -1.18
C ILE A 96 22.06 -6.10 0.12
N ASN A 97 21.40 -5.90 1.27
CA ASN A 97 22.05 -6.01 2.56
C ASN A 97 22.60 -7.43 2.79
N ARG A 98 21.84 -8.47 2.45
CA ARG A 98 22.32 -9.86 2.50
C ARG A 98 23.52 -10.08 1.60
N GLU A 99 23.50 -9.58 0.37
CA GLU A 99 24.61 -9.75 -0.57
C GLU A 99 25.89 -9.07 -0.09
N ILE A 100 25.80 -7.83 0.41
CA ILE A 100 26.96 -7.14 1.01
C ILE A 100 27.52 -7.94 2.18
N LEU A 101 26.65 -8.46 3.06
CA LEU A 101 27.07 -9.24 4.23
C LEU A 101 27.86 -10.49 3.80
N TRP A 102 27.34 -11.25 2.83
CA TRP A 102 28.01 -12.45 2.33
C TRP A 102 29.32 -12.14 1.60
N LEU A 103 29.37 -11.05 0.84
CA LEU A 103 30.61 -10.66 0.17
C LEU A 103 31.67 -10.30 1.21
N LYS A 104 31.36 -9.50 2.22
CA LYS A 104 32.32 -9.14 3.28
C LYS A 104 32.91 -10.36 3.99
N LYS A 105 32.08 -11.34 4.36
CA LYS A 105 32.54 -12.59 5.00
C LYS A 105 33.54 -13.37 4.14
N LYS A 106 33.45 -13.33 2.81
CA LYS A 106 34.39 -14.04 1.93
C LYS A 106 35.81 -13.45 1.94
N TRP A 107 35.98 -12.25 2.49
CA TRP A 107 37.27 -11.54 2.58
C TRP A 107 37.76 -11.41 4.03
N GLU A 108 37.08 -12.06 4.98
CA GLU A 108 37.55 -12.31 6.35
C GLU A 108 38.09 -13.74 6.42
#